data_AF-A0A7N0VL52-F1
#
_entry.id   AF-A0A7N0VL52-F1
#
_cell.length_a   1.000
_cell.length_b   1.000
_cell.length_c   1.000
_cell.angle_alpha   90.00
_cell.angle_beta   90.00
_cell.angle_gamma   90.00
#
_symmetry.space_group_name_H-M   'P 1'
#
loop_
_entity.id
_entity.type
_entity.pdbx_description
1 polymer ?
#
loop_
_entity_poly.entity_id
_entity_poly.type
_entity_poly.pdbx_seq_one_letter_code
_entity_poly.pdbx_strand_id
1 'polypeptide(L)' 'MVCDTLRNSIPKAVVHCQVREAKRSLLNYFYTQVGRKEKERLSQMLDEDPQLMEKREQLAKRLELYKSARDEIDAVAWK' A
#
# COMPACT_ATOMS: atom_id res chain seq x y z
N MET A 1 -14.34 -45.31 3.05
CA MET A 1 -15.40 -44.64 3.84
C MET A 1 -14.89 -43.59 4.83
N VAL A 2 -13.96 -43.89 5.76
CA VAL A 2 -13.45 -42.86 6.70
C VAL A 2 -12.45 -41.91 6.02
N CYS A 3 -11.50 -42.44 5.24
CA CYS A 3 -10.52 -41.62 4.52
C CYS A 3 -11.17 -40.68 3.50
N ASP A 4 -12.24 -41.10 2.83
CA ASP A 4 -12.97 -40.27 1.85
C ASP A 4 -13.66 -39.08 2.51
N THR A 5 -14.18 -39.29 3.72
CA THR A 5 -14.77 -38.21 4.54
C THR A 5 -13.69 -37.25 5.04
N LEU A 6 -12.58 -37.77 5.56
CA LEU A 6 -11.46 -36.96 6.05
C LEU A 6 -10.81 -36.12 4.96
N ARG A 7 -10.68 -36.68 3.75
CA ARG A 7 -10.16 -35.98 2.57
C ARG A 7 -10.91 -34.68 2.29
N ASN A 8 -12.21 -34.65 2.58
CA ASN A 8 -13.06 -33.49 2.36
C ASN A 8 -13.24 -32.62 3.61
N SER A 9 -13.28 -33.22 4.80
CA SER A 9 -13.56 -32.48 6.04
C SER A 9 -12.35 -31.73 6.57
N ILE A 10 -11.13 -32.26 6.43
CA ILE A 10 -9.91 -31.62 6.93
C ILE A 10 -9.65 -30.28 6.23
N PRO A 11 -9.65 -30.19 4.88
CA PRO A 11 -9.45 -28.90 4.21
C PRO A 11 -10.56 -27.89 4.56
N LYS A 12 -11.81 -28.35 4.69
CA LYS A 12 -12.94 -27.49 5.09
C LYS A 12 -12.76 -26.94 6.51
N ALA A 13 -12.30 -27.77 7.45
CA ALA A 13 -11.99 -27.36 8.81
C ALA A 13 -10.84 -26.34 8.86
N VAL A 14 -9.77 -26.57 8.08
CA VAL A 14 -8.66 -25.62 7.93
C VAL A 14 -9.13 -24.28 7.38
N VAL A 15 -9.91 -24.29 6.30
CA VAL A 15 -10.46 -23.06 5.71
C VAL A 15 -11.38 -22.34 6.69
N HIS A 16 -12.27 -23.08 7.37
CA HIS A 16 -13.21 -22.50 8.31
C HIS A 16 -12.51 -21.86 9.51
N CYS A 17 -11.59 -22.59 10.16
CA CYS A 17 -10.99 -22.18 11.42
C CYS A 17 -9.79 -21.25 11.25
N GLN A 18 -9.04 -21.36 10.16
CA GLN A 18 -7.83 -20.56 9.95
C GLN A 18 -8.07 -19.45 8.94
N VAL A 19 -8.45 -19.79 7.71
CA VAL A 19 -8.53 -18.80 6.62
C VAL A 19 -9.67 -17.82 6.82
N ARG A 20 -10.87 -18.32 7.13
CA ARG A 20 -12.07 -17.49 7.29
C ARG A 20 -11.97 -16.61 8.53
N GLU A 21 -11.50 -17.16 9.65
CA GLU A 21 -11.29 -16.40 10.88
C GLU A 21 -10.14 -15.39 10.77
N ALA A 22 -9.03 -15.73 10.12
CA ALA A 22 -7.95 -14.78 9.84
C ALA A 22 -8.48 -13.62 8.99
N LYS A 23 -9.23 -13.90 7.91
CA LYS A 23 -9.85 -12.86 7.07
C LYS A 23 -10.79 -11.96 7.87
N ARG A 24 -11.64 -12.55 8.73
CA ARG A 24 -12.62 -11.81 9.54
C ARG A 24 -11.95 -10.94 10.61
N SER A 25 -10.89 -11.44 11.23
CA SER A 25 -10.21 -10.77 12.34
C SER A 25 -9.11 -9.80 11.89
N LEU A 26 -8.62 -9.89 10.65
CA LEU A 26 -7.49 -9.10 10.15
C LEU A 26 -7.67 -7.59 10.37
N LEU A 27 -8.79 -7.03 9.93
CA LEU A 27 -9.04 -5.58 10.05
C LEU A 27 -9.21 -5.17 11.51
N ASN A 28 -9.92 -5.97 12.32
CA ASN A 28 -10.10 -5.69 13.74
C ASN A 28 -8.76 -5.70 14.49
N TYR A 29 -7.89 -6.66 14.19
CA TYR A 29 -6.54 -6.71 14.72
C TYR A 29 -5.72 -5.51 14.25
N PHE A 30 -5.76 -5.18 12.95
CA PHE A 30 -5.08 -4.02 12.40
C PHE A 30 -5.48 -2.72 13.12
N TYR A 31 -6.77 -2.42 13.23
CA TYR A 31 -7.25 -1.23 13.91
C TYR A 31 -6.89 -1.20 15.39
N THR A 32 -6.96 -2.36 16.07
CA THR A 32 -6.55 -2.46 17.49
C THR A 32 -5.06 -2.19 17.66
N GLN A 33 -4.21 -2.71 16.77
CA GLN A 33 -2.75 -2.50 16.84
C GLN A 33 -2.37 -1.06 16.49
N VAL A 34 -3.00 -0.47 15.47
CA VAL A 34 -2.73 0.92 15.06
C VAL A 34 -3.24 1.90 16.12
N GLY A 35 -4.45 1.71 16.63
CA GLY A 35 -5.06 2.60 17.64
C GLY A 35 -4.36 2.59 19.00
N ARG A 36 -3.56 1.55 19.30
CA ARG A 36 -2.74 1.48 20.52
C ARG A 36 -1.37 2.16 20.39
N LYS A 37 -0.95 2.54 19.18
CA LYS A 37 0.36 3.17 18.97
C LYS A 37 0.32 4.65 19.31
N GLU A 38 1.38 5.14 19.94
CA GLU A 38 1.58 6.56 20.19
C GLU A 38 1.83 7.33 18.89
N LYS A 39 1.54 8.63 18.90
CA LYS A 39 1.67 9.52 17.75
C LYS A 39 3.06 9.47 17.10
N GLU A 40 4.11 9.40 17.90
CA GLU A 40 5.49 9.35 17.41
C GLU A 40 5.77 8.08 16.59
N ARG A 41 5.33 6.91 17.10
CA ARG A 41 5.48 5.64 16.38
C ARG A 41 4.62 5.60 15.11
N LEU A 42 3.44 6.21 15.14
CA LEU A 42 2.61 6.35 13.94
C LEU A 42 3.28 7.25 12.91
N SER A 43 3.89 8.36 13.33
CA SER A 43 4.66 9.24 12.44
C SER A 43 5.80 8.47 11.78
N GLN A 44 6.57 7.70 12.55
CA GLN A 44 7.66 6.89 12.01
C GLN A 44 7.20 5.82 11.01
N MET A 45 6.01 5.24 11.21
CA MET A 45 5.44 4.29 10.24
C MET A 45 5.00 4.96 8.93
N LEU A 46 4.83 6.28 8.93
CA LEU A 46 4.45 7.09 7.76
C LEU A 46 5.65 7.76 7.09
N ASP A 47 6.85 7.68 7.69
CA ASP A 47 8.05 8.23 7.09
C ASP A 47 8.32 7.54 5.75
N GLU A 48 8.54 8.35 4.72
CA GLU A 48 8.84 7.85 3.38
C GLU A 48 10.32 7.44 3.26
N ASP A 49 10.61 6.50 2.35
CA ASP A 49 11.98 6.15 1.98
C ASP A 49 12.71 7.40 1.42
N PRO A 50 13.88 7.79 1.97
CA PRO A 50 14.66 8.92 1.48
C PRO A 50 14.98 8.84 -0.02
N GLN A 51 15.16 7.64 -0.57
CA GLN A 51 15.41 7.47 -2.00
C GLN A 51 14.18 7.81 -2.85
N LEU A 52 12.98 7.54 -2.33
CA LEU A 52 11.73 7.89 -2.99
C LEU A 52 11.48 9.40 -2.94
N MET A 53 11.78 10.03 -1.80
CA MET A 53 11.74 11.49 -1.65
C MET A 53 12.65 12.18 -2.67
N GLU A 54 13.92 11.76 -2.77
CA GLU A 54 14.88 12.35 -3.71
C GLU A 54 14.42 12.17 -5.17
N LYS A 55 13.97 10.96 -5.54
CA LYS A 55 13.42 10.71 -6.87
C LYS A 55 12.23 11.60 -7.19
N ARG A 56 11.31 11.80 -6.25
CA ARG A 56 10.15 12.68 -6.40
C ARG A 56 10.58 14.14 -6.62
N GLU A 57 11.59 14.62 -5.90
CA GLU A 57 12.15 15.96 -6.10
C GLU A 57 12.82 16.13 -7.47
N GLN A 58 13.64 15.16 -7.89
CA GLN A 58 14.30 15.19 -9.20
C GLN A 58 13.26 15.22 -10.34
N LEU A 59 12.21 14.40 -10.24
CA LEU A 59 11.11 14.38 -11.20
C LEU A 59 10.34 15.70 -11.21
N ALA A 60 10.07 16.30 -10.06
CA ALA A 60 9.43 17.60 -9.96
C ALA A 60 10.26 18.70 -10.65
N LYS A 61 11.58 18.74 -10.39
CA LYS A 61 12.50 19.68 -11.08
C LYS A 61 12.47 19.49 -12.59
N ARG A 62 12.53 18.24 -13.05
CA ARG A 62 12.47 17.92 -14.49
C ARG A 62 11.14 18.33 -15.12
N LEU A 63 10.04 18.15 -14.39
CA LEU A 63 8.71 18.56 -14.84
C LEU A 63 8.62 20.09 -15.01
N GLU A 64 9.14 20.87 -14.08
CA GLU A 64 9.16 22.33 -14.20
C GLU A 64 9.96 22.79 -15.42
N LEU A 65 11.10 22.16 -15.70
CA LEU A 65 11.87 22.43 -16.93
C LEU A 65 11.06 22.13 -18.20
N TYR A 66 10.33 21.01 -18.23
CA TYR A 66 9.50 20.66 -19.37
C TYR A 66 8.30 21.60 -19.55
N LYS A 67 7.73 22.12 -18.46
CA LYS A 67 6.69 23.15 -18.54
C LYS A 67 7.23 24.45 -19.13
N SER A 68 8.38 24.94 -18.63
CA SER A 68 9.03 26.13 -19.19
C SER A 68 9.31 25.98 -20.68
N ALA A 69 9.91 24.85 -21.09
CA ALA A 69 10.20 24.58 -22.49
C ALA A 69 8.93 24.52 -23.34
N ARG A 70 7.84 23.96 -22.81
CA ARG A 70 6.53 23.96 -23.48
C ARG A 70 6.00 25.38 -23.65
N ASP A 71 6.02 26.19 -22.60
CA ASP A 71 5.53 27.57 -22.62
C ASP A 71 6.31 28.43 -23.62
N GLU A 72 7.63 28.21 -23.72
CA GLU A 72 8.49 28.84 -24.74
C GLU A 72 8.12 28.42 -26.17
N ILE A 73 7.85 27.13 -26.41
CA ILE A 73 7.39 26.63 -27.71
C ILE A 73 6.02 27.24 -28.05
N ASP A 74 5.08 27.23 -27.11
CA ASP A 74 3.74 27.77 -27.30
C ASP A 74 3.79 29.29 -27.59
N ALA A 75 4.72 30.04 -26.99
CA ALA A 75 4.91 31.47 -27.26
C ALA A 75 5.39 31.78 -28.71
N VAL A 76 6.06 30.83 -29.37
CA VAL A 76 6.58 30.98 -30.74
C VAL A 76 5.63 30.37 -31.77
N ALA A 77 4.97 29.26 -31.46
CA ALA A 77 4.14 28.51 -32.40
C ALA A 77 2.83 29.21 -32.81
N TRP A 78 2.39 30.22 -32.06
CA TRP A 78 1.14 30.97 -32.32
C TRP A 78 1.39 32.43 -32.76
N LYS A 79 2.56 32.72 -33.33
CA LYS A 79 2.81 33.90 -34.19
C LYS A 79 2.84 33.50 -35.65
#